data_AF-A0A925RTF1-F1
#
_entry.id   AF-A0A925RTF1-F1
#
_cell.length_a   1.000
_cell.length_b   1.000
_cell.length_c   1.000
_cell.angle_alpha   90.00
_cell.angle_beta   90.00
_cell.angle_gamma   90.00
#
_symmetry.space_group_name_H-M   'P 1'
#
loop_
_entity.id
_entity.type
_entity.pdbx_description
1 polymer ?
#
loop_
_entity_poly.entity_id
_entity_poly.type
_entity_poly.pdbx_seq_one_letter_code
_entity_poly.pdbx_strand_id
1 'polypeptide(L)' 'MKEEDLDVSKAIKKQVTQDLVNGSDKVIAILEDEELPDYLVNSPKLTRWHVVDPKGKDLNETRKIKDEIKELIVNTNF' A
#
# COMPACT_ATOMS: atom_id res chain seq x y z
N MET A 1 10.11 2.75 -9.80
CA MET A 1 9.96 4.19 -9.49
C MET A 1 10.96 5.06 -10.23
N LYS A 2 12.25 4.68 -10.33
CA LYS A 2 13.24 5.43 -11.14
C LYS A 2 12.87 5.58 -12.62
N GLU A 3 12.13 4.62 -13.19
CA GLU A 3 11.53 4.71 -14.55
C GLU A 3 10.56 5.89 -14.71
N GLU A 4 10.10 6.48 -13.60
CA GLU A 4 9.18 7.62 -13.55
C GLU A 4 9.80 8.80 -12.78
N ASP A 5 11.12 8.86 -12.73
CA ASP A 5 11.88 9.92 -12.04
C ASP A 5 11.59 10.05 -10.53
N LEU A 6 11.01 9.00 -9.93
CA LEU A 6 10.78 8.91 -8.48
C LEU A 6 11.88 8.06 -7.82
N ASP A 7 12.68 8.69 -6.95
CA ASP A 7 13.69 8.01 -6.16
C ASP A 7 13.11 7.50 -4.84
N VAL A 8 12.91 6.18 -4.77
CA VAL A 8 12.49 5.47 -3.54
C VAL A 8 13.61 4.57 -3.00
N SER A 9 14.85 4.70 -3.50
CA SER A 9 15.97 3.84 -3.11
C SER A 9 16.36 3.99 -1.63
N LYS A 10 16.05 5.14 -1.04
CA LYS A 10 16.28 5.45 0.37
C LYS A 10 15.06 5.15 1.27
N ALA A 11 13.97 4.63 0.71
CA ALA A 11 12.79 4.29 1.50
C ALA A 11 13.12 3.13 2.45
N ILE A 12 12.89 3.36 3.74
CA ILE A 12 13.11 2.36 4.79
C ILE A 12 11.79 1.72 5.19
N LYS A 13 11.84 0.42 5.50
CA LYS A 13 10.69 -0.28 6.08
C LYS A 13 10.40 0.29 7.46
N LYS A 14 9.18 0.76 7.68
CA LYS A 14 8.69 1.25 8.98
C LYS A 14 7.49 0.42 9.40
N GLN A 15 7.49 -0.03 10.65
CA GLN A 15 6.36 -0.75 11.20
C GLN A 15 5.18 0.22 11.43
N VAL A 16 3.98 -0.21 11.04
CA VAL A 16 2.75 0.52 11.37
C VAL A 16 2.56 0.52 12.89
N THR A 17 2.18 1.67 13.43
CA THR A 17 1.88 1.86 14.86
C THR A 17 0.49 2.45 15.01
N GLN A 18 -0.12 2.28 16.18
CA GLN A 18 -1.44 2.82 16.47
C GLN A 18 -1.49 4.36 16.34
N ASP A 19 -0.44 5.07 16.75
CA ASP A 19 -0.36 6.53 16.63
C ASP A 19 -0.40 6.99 15.17
N LEU A 20 0.26 6.26 14.26
CA LEU A 20 0.20 6.55 12.82
C LEU A 20 -1.22 6.36 12.29
N VAL A 21 -1.93 5.31 12.72
CA VAL A 21 -3.32 5.06 12.33
C VAL A 21 -4.24 6.16 12.85
N ASN A 22 -4.07 6.57 14.11
CA ASN A 22 -4.87 7.61 14.73
C ASN A 22 -4.67 8.97 14.05
N GLY A 23 -3.42 9.31 13.73
CA GLY A 23 -3.05 10.59 13.09
C GLY A 23 -3.28 10.66 11.58
N SER A 24 -3.71 9.58 10.94
CA SER A 24 -4.03 9.56 9.51
C SER A 24 -5.52 9.83 9.27
N ASP A 25 -5.87 10.46 8.16
CA ASP A 25 -7.27 10.59 7.72
C ASP A 25 -7.78 9.28 7.10
N LYS A 26 -6.90 8.59 6.37
CA LYS A 26 -7.18 7.33 5.68
C LYS A 26 -6.00 6.38 5.80
N VAL A 27 -6.28 5.08 5.89
CA VAL A 27 -5.26 4.04 5.95
C VAL A 27 -5.55 2.99 4.88
N ILE A 28 -4.58 2.74 4.00
CA ILE A 28 -4.70 1.76 2.92
C ILE A 28 -3.78 0.57 3.23
N ALA A 29 -4.35 -0.63 3.32
CA ALA A 29 -3.60 -1.87 3.48
C ALA A 29 -3.62 -2.66 2.16
N ILE A 30 -2.44 -3.00 1.65
CA ILE A 30 -2.24 -3.81 0.45
C ILE A 30 -1.53 -5.10 0.87
N LEU A 31 -2.31 -6.15 1.16
CA LEU A 31 -1.82 -7.40 1.75
C LEU A 31 -2.70 -8.56 1.25
N GLU A 32 -2.11 -9.73 1.03
CA GLU A 32 -2.84 -10.98 0.77
C GLU A 32 -3.01 -11.74 2.10
N ASP A 33 -4.24 -11.76 2.63
CA ASP A 33 -4.69 -12.60 3.77
C ASP A 33 -3.81 -12.58 5.04
N GLU A 34 -3.05 -11.50 5.28
CA GLU A 34 -2.27 -11.33 6.51
C GLU A 34 -3.15 -10.86 7.69
N GLU A 35 -2.89 -11.43 8.87
CA GLU A 35 -3.47 -10.93 10.12
C GLU A 35 -2.93 -9.53 10.42
N LEU A 36 -3.85 -8.57 10.47
CA LEU A 36 -3.56 -7.19 10.82
C LEU A 36 -3.76 -6.97 12.32
N PRO A 37 -2.99 -6.06 12.94
CA PRO A 37 -3.20 -5.71 14.34
C PRO A 37 -4.61 -5.15 14.59
N ASP A 38 -5.19 -5.45 15.77
CA ASP A 38 -6.54 -5.04 16.13
C ASP A 38 -6.78 -3.53 15.99
N TYR A 39 -5.79 -2.71 16.34
CA TYR A 39 -5.89 -1.25 16.24
C TYR A 39 -6.01 -0.75 14.79
N LEU A 40 -5.62 -1.57 13.81
CA LEU A 40 -5.74 -1.29 12.40
C LEU A 40 -7.06 -1.85 11.84
N VAL A 41 -7.39 -3.11 12.16
CA VAL A 41 -8.61 -3.80 11.71
C VAL A 41 -9.87 -3.09 12.18
N ASN A 42 -9.87 -2.62 13.43
CA ASN A 42 -11.02 -1.94 14.03
C ASN A 42 -11.11 -0.46 13.65
N SER A 43 -10.16 0.07 12.88
CA SER A 43 -10.19 1.47 12.47
C SER A 43 -11.19 1.68 11.33
N PRO A 44 -12.16 2.61 11.45
CA PRO A 44 -13.07 2.93 10.34
C PRO A 44 -12.34 3.60 9.16
N LYS A 45 -11.07 3.97 9.34
CA LYS A 45 -10.22 4.60 8.33
C LYS A 45 -9.53 3.57 7.43
N LEU A 46 -9.62 2.28 7.76
CA LEU A 46 -8.98 1.21 7.01
C LEU A 46 -9.72 0.90 5.71
N THR A 47 -9.03 0.99 4.59
CA THR A 47 -9.44 0.44 3.30
C THR A 47 -8.46 -0.66 2.91
N ARG A 48 -8.97 -1.84 2.57
CA ARG A 48 -8.14 -2.94 2.05
C ARG A 48 -8.17 -2.92 0.53
N TRP A 49 -7.00 -2.92 -0.09
CA TRP A 49 -6.87 -3.17 -1.51
C TRP A 49 -6.29 -4.56 -1.70
N HIS A 50 -6.97 -5.34 -2.53
CA HIS A 50 -6.48 -6.62 -2.97
C HIS A 50 -5.66 -6.38 -4.25
N VAL A 51 -4.34 -6.36 -4.11
CA VAL A 51 -3.38 -6.22 -5.20
C VAL A 51 -2.38 -7.35 -5.06
N VAL A 52 -2.06 -7.99 -6.18
CA VAL A 52 -1.17 -9.14 -6.20
C VAL A 52 0.25 -8.76 -5.76
N ASP A 53 0.89 -9.58 -4.91
CA ASP A 53 2.29 -9.35 -4.50
C ASP A 53 3.23 -9.40 -5.74
N PRO A 54 3.96 -8.31 -6.06
CA PRO A 54 4.92 -8.31 -7.17
C PRO A 54 6.17 -9.17 -6.89
N LYS A 55 6.38 -9.64 -5.65
CA LYS A 55 7.57 -10.42 -5.28
C LYS A 55 7.64 -11.72 -6.09
N GLY A 56 8.79 -11.94 -6.74
CA GLY A 56 9.06 -13.15 -7.53
C GLY A 56 8.46 -13.13 -8.94
N LYS A 57 7.72 -12.07 -9.30
CA LYS A 57 7.21 -11.84 -10.64
C LYS A 57 8.24 -11.17 -11.53
N ASP A 58 8.00 -11.21 -12.84
CA ASP A 58 8.87 -10.52 -13.79
C ASP A 58 8.66 -8.99 -13.78
N LEU A 59 9.52 -8.27 -14.52
CA LEU A 59 9.48 -6.82 -14.58
C LEU A 59 8.18 -6.28 -15.23
N ASN A 60 7.63 -6.98 -16.22
CA ASN A 60 6.41 -6.55 -16.90
C ASN A 60 5.19 -6.73 -15.98
N GLU A 61 5.12 -7.84 -15.25
CA GLU A 61 4.10 -8.05 -14.22
C GLU A 61 4.22 -7.01 -13.11
N THR A 62 5.43 -6.73 -12.63
CA THR A 62 5.68 -5.69 -11.62
C THR A 62 5.20 -4.32 -12.09
N ARG A 63 5.38 -3.99 -13.38
CA ARG A 63 4.88 -2.74 -13.98
C ARG A 63 3.35 -2.70 -14.00
N LYS A 64 2.68 -3.78 -14.40
CA LYS A 64 1.22 -3.88 -14.39
C LYS A 64 0.64 -3.65 -12.99
N ILE A 65 1.23 -4.29 -11.98
CA ILE A 65 0.82 -4.14 -10.58
C ILE A 65 1.00 -2.68 -10.10
N LYS A 66 2.12 -2.05 -10.46
CA LYS A 66 2.33 -0.63 -10.16
C LYS A 66 1.28 0.26 -10.83
N ASP A 67 0.92 -0.02 -12.08
CA ASP A 67 -0.10 0.75 -12.81
C ASP A 67 -1.50 0.53 -12.21
N GLU A 68 -1.84 -0.68 -11.77
CA GLU A 68 -3.06 -0.98 -11.00
C GLU A 68 -3.14 -0.15 -9.70
N ILE A 69 -2.04 -0.07 -8.94
CA ILE A 69 -1.98 0.75 -7.72
C ILE A 69 -2.23 2.24 -8.04
N LYS A 70 -1.74 2.75 -9.17
CA LYS A 70 -1.99 4.13 -9.59
C LYS A 70 -3.47 4.36 -9.91
N GLU A 71 -4.11 3.44 -10.61
CA GLU A 71 -5.54 3.53 -10.91
C GLU A 71 -6.37 3.52 -9.62
N LEU A 72 -6.02 2.68 -8.65
CA LEU A 72 -6.67 2.67 -7.34
C LEU A 72 -6.52 4.00 -6.61
N ILE A 73 -5.34 4.64 -6.65
CA ILE A 73 -5.12 5.97 -6.07
C ILE A 73 -6.02 7.01 -6.76
N VAL A 74 -6.06 7.06 -8.09
CA VAL A 74 -6.88 8.05 -8.83
C VAL A 74 -8.37 7.89 -8.54
N ASN A 75 -8.84 6.66 -8.40
CA ASN A 75 -10.24 6.35 -8.12
C ASN A 75 -10.61 6.48 -6.64
N THR A 76 -9.64 6.72 -5.76
CA THR A 76 -9.85 6.85 -4.33
C THR A 76 -9.96 8.31 -3.95
N ASN A 77 -11.12 8.70 -3.40
CA ASN A 77 -11.26 10.02 -2.78
C ASN A 77 -10.45 10.07 -1.48
N PHE A 78 -9.52 11.03 -1.40
CA PHE A 78 -8.72 11.35 -0.22
C PHE A 78 -9.30 12.56 0.51
#